data_AF-A0A5B0QD38-F1
#
_entry.id   AF-A0A5B0QD38-F1
#
_cell.length_a   1.000
_cell.length_b   1.000
_cell.length_c   1.000
_cell.angle_alpha   90.00
_cell.angle_beta   90.00
_cell.angle_gamma   90.00
#
_symmetry.space_group_name_H-M   'P 1'
#
loop_
_entity.id
_entity.type
_entity.pdbx_description
1 polymer ?
#
loop_
_entity_poly.entity_id
_entity_poly.type
_entity_poly.pdbx_seq_one_letter_code
_entity_poly.pdbx_strand_id
1 'polypeptide(L)'
;MNQMANTLTPAITLDEPARRRIGWNRDGIAGSLSSIQLLLLWITAGANYTQWMATPFHRQEREDACTEIQQFMRTQGNIDRDPRDINRKIQQLRQSYKAAHDFVVYTTGGDQPDDPIIQAYVRRLCPYWDLLHPVMGPVEYPRVGYVEMETVAQDGEGSEGESTNSS
;
A
#
# COMPACT_ATOMS: atom_id res chain seq x y z
N MET A 1 22.74 24.19 66.45
CA MET A 1 21.36 23.77 66.08
C MET A 1 21.33 23.68 64.56
N ASN A 2 21.40 22.46 64.03
CA ASN A 2 21.45 22.19 62.59
C ASN A 2 20.03 22.22 62.03
N GLN A 3 19.75 23.09 61.06
CA GLN A 3 18.55 23.00 60.22
C GLN A 3 18.97 22.36 58.89
N MET A 4 18.54 21.12 58.66
CA MET A 4 18.69 20.47 57.36
C MET A 4 17.53 20.91 56.46
N ALA A 5 17.85 21.53 55.33
CA ALA A 5 16.89 21.82 54.28
C ALA A 5 16.53 20.51 53.56
N ASN A 6 15.31 20.02 53.76
CA ASN A 6 14.74 18.92 52.98
C ASN A 6 14.60 19.35 51.51
N THR A 7 15.44 18.80 50.66
CA THR A 7 15.34 18.97 49.20
C THR A 7 14.30 17.98 48.68
N LEU A 8 13.16 18.49 48.25
CA LEU A 8 12.14 17.70 47.54
C LEU A 8 12.72 17.28 46.18
N THR A 9 12.99 15.99 46.03
CA THR A 9 13.30 15.34 44.76
C THR A 9 12.09 15.45 43.84
N PRO A 10 12.20 15.94 42.60
CA PRO A 10 11.09 15.83 41.66
C PRO A 10 10.90 14.34 41.34
N ALA A 11 9.69 13.84 41.54
CA ALA A 11 9.32 12.50 41.09
C ALA A 11 9.54 12.43 39.58
N ILE A 12 10.51 11.61 39.16
CA ILE A 12 10.68 11.22 37.76
C ILE A 12 9.40 10.50 37.38
N THR A 13 8.50 11.22 36.69
CA THR A 13 7.40 10.60 35.94
C THR A 13 8.05 9.61 34.99
N LEU A 14 7.82 8.32 35.24
CA LEU A 14 8.22 7.24 34.35
C LEU A 14 7.74 7.60 32.95
N ASP A 15 8.71 7.90 32.11
CA ASP A 15 8.62 8.04 30.67
C ASP A 15 7.70 6.94 30.15
N GLU A 16 6.58 7.33 29.54
CA GLU A 16 5.67 6.43 28.86
C GLU A 16 6.54 5.53 27.98
N PRO A 17 6.54 4.20 28.15
CA PRO A 17 7.53 3.35 27.50
C PRO A 17 7.41 3.61 26.01
N ALA A 18 8.44 4.25 25.43
CA ALA A 18 8.50 4.67 24.04
C ALA A 18 7.86 3.57 23.21
N ARG A 19 6.62 3.81 22.74
CA ARG A 19 5.73 2.75 22.26
C ARG A 19 6.46 2.01 21.16
N ARG A 20 7.07 0.86 21.49
CA ARG A 20 7.71 -0.01 20.51
C ARG A 20 6.63 -0.23 19.47
N ARG A 21 6.86 0.21 18.22
CA ARG A 21 5.83 0.16 17.18
C ARG A 21 5.39 -1.29 17.02
N ILE A 22 4.30 -1.66 17.70
CA ILE A 22 3.80 -3.02 17.69
C ILE A 22 3.36 -3.30 16.25
N GLY A 23 3.80 -4.43 15.70
CA GLY A 23 3.49 -4.79 14.32
C GLY A 23 1.98 -4.95 14.11
N TRP A 24 1.48 -4.58 12.94
CA TRP A 24 0.05 -4.62 12.56
C TRP A 24 -0.63 -6.00 12.73
N ASN A 25 0.15 -7.07 12.78
CA ASN A 25 -0.32 -8.45 12.94
C ASN A 25 -0.38 -8.92 14.41
N ARG A 26 0.15 -8.14 15.36
CA ARG A 26 0.41 -8.61 16.75
C ARG A 26 0.05 -7.59 17.82
N ASP A 27 -0.71 -6.57 17.46
CA ASP A 27 -1.14 -5.49 18.33
C ASP A 27 -2.56 -5.67 18.88
N GLY A 28 -3.22 -6.79 18.56
CA GLY A 28 -4.43 -7.21 19.24
C GLY A 28 -4.15 -7.64 20.68
N ILE A 29 -5.08 -7.35 21.58
CA ILE A 29 -5.02 -7.74 23.00
C ILE A 29 -5.82 -9.03 23.16
N ALA A 30 -5.20 -10.07 23.74
CA ALA A 30 -5.83 -11.31 24.24
C ALA A 30 -7.21 -11.67 23.64
N GLY A 31 -7.23 -12.10 22.37
CA GLY A 31 -8.44 -12.54 21.66
C GLY A 31 -9.12 -11.48 20.79
N SER A 32 -8.68 -10.22 20.85
CA SER A 32 -9.12 -9.17 19.93
C SER A 32 -8.46 -9.30 18.56
N LEU A 33 -9.12 -8.73 17.55
CA LEU A 33 -8.54 -8.58 16.22
C LEU A 33 -7.33 -7.63 16.27
N SER A 34 -6.31 -7.90 15.46
CA SER A 34 -5.16 -7.03 15.28
C SER A 34 -5.49 -5.87 14.31
N SER A 35 -4.63 -4.84 14.23
CA SER A 35 -4.86 -3.72 13.30
C SER A 35 -4.99 -4.16 11.85
N ILE A 36 -4.20 -5.15 11.40
CA ILE A 36 -4.33 -5.62 10.02
C ILE A 36 -5.67 -6.30 9.78
N GLN A 37 -6.18 -7.08 10.75
CA GLN A 37 -7.46 -7.77 10.63
C GLN A 37 -8.61 -6.77 10.63
N LEU A 38 -8.56 -5.77 11.49
CA LEU A 38 -9.53 -4.66 11.51
C LEU A 38 -9.46 -3.85 10.21
N LEU A 39 -8.27 -3.56 9.71
CA LEU A 39 -8.11 -2.84 8.45
C LEU A 39 -8.68 -3.63 7.27
N LEU A 40 -8.41 -4.93 7.20
CA LEU A 40 -8.97 -5.80 6.17
C LEU A 40 -10.49 -5.86 6.28
N LEU A 41 -11.03 -6.04 7.49
CA LEU A 41 -12.48 -6.03 7.73
C LEU A 41 -13.11 -4.73 7.22
N TRP A 42 -12.52 -3.59 7.54
CA TRP A 42 -12.99 -2.28 7.07
C TRP A 42 -12.90 -2.15 5.55
N ILE A 43 -11.79 -2.54 4.92
CA ILE A 43 -11.57 -2.49 3.46
C ILE A 43 -12.59 -3.36 2.72
N THR A 44 -12.87 -4.55 3.25
CA THR A 44 -13.78 -5.52 2.62
C THR A 44 -15.26 -5.25 2.89
N ALA A 45 -15.57 -4.27 3.75
CA ALA A 45 -16.93 -3.95 4.11
C ALA A 45 -17.56 -2.98 3.10
N GLY A 46 -18.62 -3.42 2.42
CA GLY A 46 -19.46 -2.57 1.58
C GLY A 46 -18.67 -1.75 0.55
N ALA A 47 -18.91 -0.43 0.56
CA ALA A 47 -18.27 0.52 -0.35
C ALA A 47 -17.07 1.27 0.27
N ASN A 48 -16.56 0.81 1.41
CA ASN A 48 -15.55 1.54 2.18
C ASN A 48 -14.27 1.78 1.37
N TYR A 49 -13.75 0.72 0.74
CA TYR A 49 -12.53 0.84 -0.07
C TYR A 49 -12.72 1.77 -1.28
N THR A 50 -13.86 1.68 -1.98
CA THR A 50 -14.12 2.51 -3.16
C THR A 50 -14.32 3.98 -2.78
N GLN A 51 -15.00 4.26 -1.67
CA GLN A 51 -15.14 5.61 -1.11
C GLN A 51 -13.79 6.19 -0.68
N TRP A 52 -12.99 5.43 0.07
CA TRP A 52 -11.64 5.84 0.42
C TRP A 52 -10.79 6.06 -0.82
N MET A 53 -10.92 5.21 -1.84
CA MET A 53 -10.17 5.37 -3.09
C MET A 53 -10.55 6.66 -3.82
N ALA A 54 -11.84 7.00 -3.84
CA ALA A 54 -12.37 8.21 -4.47
C ALA A 54 -12.01 9.52 -3.74
N THR A 55 -11.55 9.45 -2.49
CA THR A 55 -11.07 10.65 -1.76
C THR A 55 -9.91 11.30 -2.52
N PRO A 56 -9.95 12.61 -2.81
CA PRO A 56 -8.85 13.31 -3.47
C PRO A 56 -7.51 13.10 -2.77
N PHE A 57 -6.42 13.14 -3.55
CA PHE A 57 -5.06 12.94 -3.04
C PHE A 57 -4.54 14.13 -2.21
N HIS A 58 -5.38 15.12 -1.92
CA HIS A 58 -5.03 16.17 -0.98
C HIS A 58 -4.75 15.54 0.39
N ARG A 59 -3.58 15.86 0.94
CA ARG A 59 -3.07 15.23 2.18
C ARG A 59 -4.12 15.26 3.30
N GLN A 60 -4.81 16.38 3.47
CA GLN A 60 -5.79 16.57 4.54
C GLN A 60 -7.02 15.67 4.36
N GLU A 61 -7.67 15.69 3.19
CA GLU A 61 -8.88 14.91 2.94
C GLU A 61 -8.64 13.40 3.08
N ARG A 62 -7.46 12.92 2.65
CA ARG A 62 -7.09 11.52 2.82
C ARG A 62 -6.77 11.15 4.27
N GLU A 63 -6.18 12.07 5.04
CA GLU A 63 -5.99 11.92 6.48
C GLU A 63 -7.34 11.90 7.22
N ASP A 64 -8.29 12.75 6.83
CA ASP A 64 -9.65 12.80 7.38
C ASP A 64 -10.40 11.49 7.11
N ALA A 65 -10.33 10.96 5.89
CA ALA A 65 -10.90 9.63 5.56
C ALA A 65 -10.28 8.50 6.40
N CYS A 66 -8.99 8.61 6.75
CA CYS A 66 -8.34 7.63 7.62
C CYS A 66 -8.68 7.81 9.12
N THR A 67 -9.25 8.96 9.50
CA THR A 67 -9.70 9.19 10.88
C THR A 67 -10.94 8.36 11.20
N GLU A 68 -11.83 8.12 10.24
CA GLU A 68 -12.94 7.18 10.38
C GLU A 68 -12.44 5.76 10.67
N ILE A 69 -11.42 5.33 9.93
CA ILE A 69 -10.78 4.01 10.11
C ILE A 69 -10.12 3.92 11.49
N GLN A 70 -9.47 5.00 11.95
CA GLN A 70 -8.92 5.07 13.31
C GLN A 70 -10.03 4.90 14.36
N GLN A 71 -11.15 5.61 14.22
CA GLN A 71 -12.30 5.49 15.12
C GLN A 71 -12.85 4.06 15.15
N PHE A 72 -12.92 3.40 13.98
CA PHE A 72 -13.29 2.00 13.86
C PHE A 72 -12.32 1.09 14.62
N MET A 73 -11.01 1.25 14.45
CA MET A 73 -9.99 0.45 15.15
C MET A 73 -10.02 0.64 16.67
N ARG A 74 -10.26 1.88 17.14
CA ARG A 74 -10.42 2.18 18.57
C ARG A 74 -11.66 1.50 19.13
N THR A 75 -12.79 1.57 18.43
CA THR A 75 -14.08 1.04 18.89
C THR A 75 -14.09 -0.49 18.91
N GLN A 76 -13.56 -1.13 17.87
CA GLN A 76 -13.63 -2.59 17.70
C GLN A 76 -12.44 -3.34 18.34
N GLY A 77 -11.25 -2.72 18.35
CA GLY A 77 -10.02 -3.36 18.77
C GLY A 77 -9.38 -2.77 20.02
N ASN A 78 -9.85 -1.61 20.50
CA ASN A 78 -9.13 -0.81 21.50
C ASN A 78 -7.68 -0.50 21.06
N ILE A 79 -7.47 -0.30 19.75
CA ILE A 79 -6.17 0.00 19.16
C ILE A 79 -6.16 1.43 18.65
N ASP A 80 -5.13 2.19 19.02
CA ASP A 80 -4.91 3.54 18.53
C ASP A 80 -3.79 3.58 17.47
N ARG A 81 -4.17 3.78 16.20
CA ARG A 81 -3.24 3.95 15.07
C ARG A 81 -3.33 5.36 14.53
N ASP A 82 -2.18 5.92 14.15
CA ASP A 82 -2.12 7.22 13.50
C ASP A 82 -2.78 7.16 12.09
N PRO A 83 -3.63 8.14 11.70
CA PRO A 83 -4.30 8.14 10.39
C PRO A 83 -3.33 8.12 9.20
N ARG A 84 -2.13 8.71 9.32
CA ARG A 84 -1.10 8.66 8.27
C ARG A 84 -0.49 7.27 8.16
N ASP A 85 -0.31 6.59 9.29
CA ASP A 85 0.16 5.21 9.32
C ASP A 85 -0.89 4.26 8.72
N ILE A 86 -2.18 4.50 8.95
CA ILE A 86 -3.30 3.81 8.31
C ILE A 86 -3.27 4.02 6.79
N ASN A 87 -3.23 5.28 6.33
CA ASN A 87 -3.14 5.59 4.90
C ASN A 87 -1.96 4.86 4.25
N ARG A 88 -0.76 4.98 4.86
CA ARG A 88 0.44 4.30 4.39
C ARG A 88 0.25 2.77 4.31
N LYS A 89 -0.42 2.18 5.29
CA LYS A 89 -0.68 0.73 5.29
C LYS A 89 -1.64 0.32 4.19
N ILE A 90 -2.68 1.10 3.91
CA ILE A 90 -3.60 0.82 2.80
C ILE A 90 -2.84 0.91 1.46
N GLN A 91 -1.99 1.93 1.27
CA GLN A 91 -1.17 2.03 0.07
C GLN A 91 -0.23 0.83 -0.10
N GLN A 92 0.38 0.33 0.98
CA GLN A 92 1.20 -0.90 0.94
C GLN A 92 0.39 -2.12 0.51
N LEU A 93 -0.83 -2.29 1.05
CA LEU A 93 -1.72 -3.39 0.65
C LEU A 93 -2.08 -3.30 -0.84
N ARG A 94 -2.35 -2.10 -1.34
CA ARG A 94 -2.63 -1.87 -2.77
C ARG A 94 -1.44 -2.20 -3.66
N GLN A 95 -0.22 -1.81 -3.27
CA GLN A 95 0.98 -2.11 -4.03
C GLN A 95 1.26 -3.62 -4.06
N SER A 96 1.11 -4.28 -2.91
CA SER A 96 1.22 -5.74 -2.78
C SER A 96 0.18 -6.48 -3.64
N TYR A 97 -1.08 -6.03 -3.59
CA TYR A 97 -2.15 -6.55 -4.45
C TYR A 97 -1.83 -6.34 -5.93
N LYS A 98 -1.47 -5.10 -6.33
CA LYS A 98 -1.14 -4.79 -7.72
C LYS A 98 -0.01 -5.66 -8.25
N ALA A 99 1.06 -5.86 -7.48
CA ALA A 99 2.17 -6.71 -7.88
C ALA A 99 1.72 -8.17 -8.10
N ALA A 100 0.85 -8.68 -7.23
CA ALA A 100 0.29 -10.03 -7.38
C ALA A 100 -0.65 -10.14 -8.59
N HIS A 101 -1.53 -9.15 -8.78
CA HIS A 101 -2.47 -9.10 -9.90
C HIS A 101 -1.74 -9.01 -11.25
N ASP A 102 -0.76 -8.10 -11.37
CA ASP A 102 0.07 -7.99 -12.57
C ASP A 102 0.76 -9.33 -12.88
N PHE A 103 1.30 -10.01 -11.86
CA PHE A 103 1.89 -11.34 -12.03
C PHE A 103 0.88 -12.37 -12.56
N VAL A 104 -0.35 -12.41 -12.04
CA VAL A 104 -1.40 -13.32 -12.53
C VAL A 104 -1.72 -13.04 -13.99
N VAL A 105 -1.93 -11.77 -14.35
CA VAL A 105 -2.24 -11.35 -15.72
C VAL A 105 -1.15 -11.76 -16.69
N TYR A 106 0.12 -11.49 -16.35
CA TYR A 106 1.24 -11.83 -17.24
C TYR A 106 1.50 -13.35 -17.34
N THR A 107 1.20 -14.12 -16.30
CA THR A 107 1.50 -15.56 -16.27
C THR A 107 0.37 -16.40 -16.87
N THR A 108 -0.89 -16.02 -16.65
CA THR A 108 -2.06 -16.82 -17.03
C THR A 108 -2.79 -16.29 -18.26
N GLY A 109 -2.57 -15.03 -18.64
CA GLY A 109 -3.38 -14.33 -19.65
C GLY A 109 -4.79 -13.98 -19.18
N GLY A 110 -5.13 -14.23 -17.91
CA GLY A 110 -6.41 -13.93 -17.27
C GLY A 110 -6.24 -13.29 -15.89
N ASP A 111 -7.31 -13.25 -15.11
CA ASP A 111 -7.36 -12.59 -13.80
C ASP A 111 -7.38 -13.59 -12.61
N GLN A 112 -7.31 -14.88 -12.89
CA GLN A 112 -7.42 -15.92 -11.86
C GLN A 112 -6.16 -16.79 -11.80
N PRO A 113 -5.57 -16.99 -10.61
CA PRO A 113 -4.48 -17.93 -10.43
C PRO A 113 -5.04 -19.35 -10.24
N ASP A 114 -5.38 -20.04 -11.32
CA ASP A 114 -5.96 -21.39 -11.24
C ASP A 114 -4.93 -22.48 -10.88
N ASP A 115 -3.65 -22.25 -11.19
CA ASP A 115 -2.56 -23.17 -10.91
C ASP A 115 -2.06 -23.05 -9.44
N PRO A 116 -1.89 -24.17 -8.69
CA PRO A 116 -1.46 -24.13 -7.29
C PRO A 116 -0.09 -23.47 -7.05
N ILE A 117 0.85 -23.57 -7.99
CA ILE A 117 2.18 -22.94 -7.90
C ILE A 117 2.03 -21.42 -8.07
N ILE A 118 1.21 -20.99 -9.04
CA ILE A 118 0.88 -19.58 -9.23
C ILE A 118 0.20 -19.02 -7.98
N GLN A 119 -0.77 -19.74 -7.41
CA GLN A 119 -1.45 -19.33 -6.16
C GLN A 119 -0.48 -19.17 -5.00
N ALA A 120 0.46 -20.10 -4.82
CA ALA A 120 1.45 -20.01 -3.75
C ALA A 120 2.34 -18.76 -3.90
N TYR A 121 2.74 -18.43 -5.14
CA TYR A 121 3.51 -17.23 -5.41
C TYR A 121 2.69 -15.95 -5.22
N VAL A 122 1.44 -15.94 -5.66
CA VAL A 122 0.49 -14.84 -5.43
C VAL A 122 0.33 -14.55 -3.94
N ARG A 123 0.11 -15.57 -3.10
CA ARG A 123 -0.01 -15.41 -1.64
C ARG A 123 1.30 -14.95 -0.98
N ARG A 124 2.46 -15.21 -1.60
CA ARG A 124 3.74 -14.66 -1.15
C ARG A 124 3.85 -13.16 -1.43
N LEU A 125 3.37 -12.70 -2.60
CA LEU A 125 3.35 -11.28 -2.96
C LEU A 125 2.27 -10.49 -2.22
N CYS A 126 1.08 -11.09 -2.10
CA CYS A 126 -0.08 -10.54 -1.43
C CYS A 126 -0.68 -11.58 -0.48
N PRO A 127 -0.26 -11.57 0.80
CA PRO A 127 -0.77 -12.52 1.80
C PRO A 127 -2.28 -12.47 2.02
N TYR A 128 -2.93 -11.38 1.62
CA TYR A 128 -4.38 -11.18 1.75
C TYR A 128 -5.10 -11.18 0.40
N TRP A 129 -4.51 -11.81 -0.63
CA TRP A 129 -5.08 -11.89 -1.99
C TRP A 129 -6.57 -12.23 -1.99
N ASP A 130 -6.95 -13.32 -1.31
CA ASP A 130 -8.31 -13.85 -1.31
C ASP A 130 -9.35 -12.85 -0.73
N LEU A 131 -8.92 -11.93 0.14
CA LEU A 131 -9.75 -10.87 0.72
C LEU A 131 -9.73 -9.59 -0.13
N LEU A 132 -8.61 -9.29 -0.77
CA LEU A 132 -8.40 -8.03 -1.50
C LEU A 132 -8.87 -8.12 -2.95
N HIS A 133 -8.77 -9.28 -3.61
CA HIS A 133 -9.14 -9.46 -5.02
C HIS A 133 -10.59 -9.06 -5.31
N PRO A 134 -11.61 -9.47 -4.51
CA PRO A 134 -13.00 -9.11 -4.79
C PRO A 134 -13.29 -7.61 -4.69
N VAL A 135 -12.49 -6.85 -3.95
CA VAL A 135 -12.71 -5.40 -3.73
C VAL A 135 -11.76 -4.51 -4.50
N MET A 136 -10.56 -4.98 -4.83
CA MET A 136 -9.54 -4.23 -5.58
C MET A 136 -9.49 -4.60 -7.06
N GLY A 137 -9.86 -5.82 -7.45
CA GLY A 137 -9.85 -6.30 -8.84
C GLY A 137 -10.84 -5.62 -9.76
N PRO A 138 -12.11 -5.40 -9.34
CA PRO A 138 -13.08 -4.68 -10.17
C PRO A 138 -12.71 -3.21 -10.45
N VAL A 139 -11.77 -2.64 -9.69
CA VAL A 139 -11.29 -1.28 -9.92
C VAL A 139 -10.24 -1.33 -11.02
N GLU A 140 -10.68 -1.21 -12.28
CA GLU A 140 -9.80 -1.12 -13.44
C GLU A 140 -8.67 -0.12 -13.17
N TYR A 141 -7.44 -0.63 -13.06
CA TYR A 141 -6.27 0.21 -13.23
C TYR A 141 -6.30 0.68 -14.69
N PRO A 142 -6.22 2.00 -14.97
CA PRO A 142 -6.07 2.46 -16.35
C PRO A 142 -4.88 1.70 -16.94
N ARG A 143 -5.12 0.96 -18.03
CA ARG A 143 -4.06 0.24 -18.73
C ARG A 143 -2.97 1.25 -19.02
N VAL A 144 -1.75 0.99 -18.56
CA VAL A 144 -0.58 1.78 -18.93
C VAL A 144 -0.55 1.72 -20.46
N GLY A 145 -0.83 2.85 -21.12
CA GLY A 145 -0.80 2.93 -22.56
C GLY A 145 0.54 2.44 -23.05
N TYR A 146 0.53 1.48 -23.98
CA TYR A 146 1.74 1.05 -24.65
C TYR A 146 2.43 2.29 -25.21
N VAL A 147 3.68 2.54 -24.81
CA VAL A 147 4.52 3.52 -25.51
C VAL A 147 4.81 2.90 -26.86
N GLU A 148 4.19 3.41 -27.92
CA GLU A 148 4.61 3.13 -29.29
C GLU A 148 6.09 3.52 -29.40
N MET A 149 6.97 2.52 -29.44
CA MET A 149 8.34 2.75 -29.86
C MET A 149 8.28 2.98 -31.37
N GLU A 150 8.29 4.24 -31.79
CA GLU A 150 8.51 4.59 -33.19
C GLU A 150 9.85 4.00 -33.64
N THR A 151 9.77 3.02 -34.54
CA THR A 151 10.94 2.45 -35.22
C THR A 151 11.55 3.54 -36.09
N VAL A 152 12.70 4.06 -35.69
CA VAL A 152 13.52 4.94 -36.53
C VAL A 152 14.06 4.12 -37.69
N ALA A 153 13.54 4.36 -38.89
CA ALA A 153 14.12 3.82 -40.12
C ALA A 153 15.51 4.44 -40.34
N GLN A 154 16.54 3.59 -40.30
CA GLN A 154 17.88 3.91 -40.79
C GLN A 154 17.92 3.62 -42.30
N ASP A 155 17.79 4.65 -43.13
CA ASP A 155 18.19 4.58 -44.53
C ASP A 155 19.60 5.17 -44.65
N GLY A 156 20.58 4.27 -44.72
CA GLY A 156 21.96 4.58 -45.08
C GLY A 156 22.45 3.57 -46.10
N GLU A 157 22.57 4.02 -47.35
CA GLU A 157 23.39 3.49 -48.45
C GLU A 157 23.19 4.51 -49.60
N GLY A 158 24.16 5.25 -50.15
CA GLY A 158 25.53 4.90 -50.51
C GLY A 158 25.58 4.70 -52.04
N SER A 159 25.93 5.73 -52.83
CA SER A 159 26.45 5.55 -54.20
C SER A 159 27.12 6.80 -54.78
N GLU A 160 28.44 6.68 -54.95
CA GLU A 160 29.39 7.21 -55.96
C GLU A 160 28.73 7.87 -57.20
N GLY A 161 29.20 8.94 -57.86
CA GLY A 161 30.53 9.54 -57.99
C GLY A 161 30.85 9.67 -59.49
N GLU A 162 30.67 10.83 -60.12
CA GLU A 162 31.30 11.12 -61.43
C GLU A 162 31.41 12.64 -61.71
N SER A 163 32.64 13.12 -61.81
CA SER A 163 32.98 14.45 -62.34
C SER A 163 33.07 14.39 -63.86
N THR A 164 32.40 15.30 -64.55
CA THR A 164 32.67 15.58 -65.96
C THR A 164 33.26 16.99 -66.11
N ASN A 165 34.53 17.03 -66.54
CA ASN A 165 35.04 18.19 -67.25
C ASN A 165 34.48 18.17 -68.69
N SER A 166 34.42 19.32 -69.33
CA SER A 166 34.37 19.41 -70.79
C SER A 166 35.09 20.68 -71.22
N SER A 167 35.84 20.52 -72.30
CA SER A 167 36.89 21.38 -72.85
C SER A 167 36.42 22.71 -73.43
#